data_AF-A0A9P4PDH4-F1
#
_entry.id   AF-A0A9P4PDH4-F1
#
_cell.length_a   1.000
_cell.length_b   1.000
_cell.length_c   1.000
_cell.angle_alpha   90.00
_cell.angle_beta   90.00
_cell.angle_gamma   90.00
#
_symmetry.space_group_name_H-M   'P 1'
#
loop_
_entity.id
_entity.type
_entity.pdbx_description
1 polymer ?
#
loop_
_entity_poly.entity_id
_entity_poly.type
_entity_poly.pdbx_seq_one_letter_code
_entity_poly.pdbx_strand_id
1 'polypeptide(L)'
;TGHRLAPHFLPYPGKPYEGLATSTTTDAAPIQDWVPTLNWVYLDAFSHQLKYGVQEDTESNIAGPFDCIPQSQHLKFQEWEGFCAVEIQPNRWTIYFDVDDDVLRGKVPPGASIVEIELERR
;
A
#
# COMPACT_ATOMS: atom_id res chain seq x y z
N THR A 1 4.00 -7.12 -17.33
CA THR A 1 2.58 -6.80 -17.51
C THR A 1 2.07 -6.36 -16.15
N GLY A 2 1.67 -5.10 -15.98
CA GLY A 2 1.17 -4.61 -14.69
C GLY A 2 -0.25 -5.14 -14.47
N HIS A 3 -0.51 -5.78 -13.33
CA HIS A 3 -1.87 -6.12 -12.94
C HIS A 3 -2.58 -4.86 -12.47
N ARG A 4 -3.72 -4.53 -13.07
CA ARG A 4 -4.58 -3.45 -12.58
C ARG A 4 -5.21 -3.93 -11.28
N LEU A 5 -4.63 -3.51 -10.16
CA LEU A 5 -5.21 -3.71 -8.83
C LEU A 5 -6.26 -2.62 -8.62
N ALA A 6 -7.49 -3.03 -8.32
CA ALA A 6 -8.57 -2.14 -7.91
C ALA A 6 -8.88 -2.43 -6.44
N PRO A 7 -8.13 -1.83 -5.50
CA PRO A 7 -8.41 -2.02 -4.09
C PRO A 7 -9.74 -1.37 -3.71
N HIS A 8 -10.48 -2.01 -2.82
CA HIS A 8 -11.75 -1.57 -2.28
C HIS A 8 -11.58 -1.24 -0.80
N PHE A 9 -12.29 -0.22 -0.32
CA PHE A 9 -12.41 0.02 1.11
C PHE A 9 -13.34 -1.05 1.70
N LEU A 10 -12.85 -1.77 2.70
CA LEU A 10 -13.60 -2.79 3.43
C LEU A 10 -13.38 -2.62 4.94
N PRO A 11 -14.36 -2.97 5.80
CA PRO A 11 -14.18 -2.98 7.25
C PRO A 11 -12.98 -3.84 7.63
N TYR A 12 -12.02 -3.24 8.35
CA TYR A 12 -10.83 -3.96 8.74
C TYR A 12 -11.10 -4.85 9.97
N PRO A 13 -10.70 -6.14 9.98
CA PRO A 13 -10.98 -7.05 11.07
C PRO A 13 -10.51 -6.55 12.45
N GLY A 14 -11.43 -6.45 13.40
CA GLY A 14 -11.12 -6.08 14.78
C GLY A 14 -10.70 -4.62 15.00
N LYS A 15 -10.89 -3.74 14.01
CA LYS A 15 -10.56 -2.31 14.10
C LYS A 15 -11.77 -1.44 13.75
N PRO A 16 -11.84 -0.20 14.29
CA PRO A 16 -12.95 0.72 14.03
C PRO A 16 -12.75 1.56 12.75
N TYR A 17 -12.04 1.03 11.75
CA TYR A 17 -11.74 1.72 10.50
C TYR A 17 -11.80 0.76 9.31
N GLU A 18 -11.86 1.33 8.10
CA GLU A 18 -11.73 0.58 6.85
C GLU A 18 -10.26 0.45 6.42
N GLY A 19 -9.92 -0.69 5.84
CA GLY A 19 -8.65 -0.91 5.15
C GLY A 19 -8.86 -0.97 3.64
N LEU A 20 -7.78 -0.80 2.88
CA LEU A 20 -7.78 -1.05 1.45
C LEU A 20 -7.51 -2.53 1.21
N ALA A 21 -8.41 -3.22 0.50
CA ALA A 21 -8.30 -4.64 0.24
C ALA A 21 -8.40 -4.95 -1.26
N THR A 22 -7.66 -5.95 -1.70
CA THR A 22 -7.65 -6.46 -3.07
C THR A 22 -7.67 -7.99 -3.07
N SER A 23 -8.40 -8.59 -4.00
CA SER A 23 -8.36 -10.05 -4.18
C SER A 23 -7.25 -10.42 -5.15
N THR A 24 -6.41 -11.38 -4.79
CA THR A 24 -5.51 -12.05 -5.74
C THR A 24 -5.86 -13.52 -5.82
N THR A 25 -5.57 -14.13 -6.96
CA THR A 25 -5.66 -15.58 -7.11
C THR A 25 -4.25 -16.14 -7.09
N THR A 26 -4.03 -17.23 -6.36
CA THR A 26 -2.72 -17.89 -6.34
C THR A 26 -2.50 -18.64 -7.65
N ASP A 27 -1.55 -18.18 -8.48
CA ASP A 27 -1.23 -18.77 -9.79
C ASP A 27 -0.72 -20.22 -9.72
N ALA A 28 -0.36 -20.71 -8.53
CA ALA A 28 0.20 -22.06 -8.32
C ALA A 28 -0.86 -23.17 -8.24
N ALA A 29 -2.15 -22.85 -8.11
CA ALA A 29 -3.22 -23.86 -8.07
C ALA A 29 -3.82 -24.09 -9.48
N PRO A 30 -4.27 -25.32 -9.82
CA PRO A 30 -5.07 -25.55 -11.02
C PRO A 30 -6.27 -24.59 -11.07
N ILE A 31 -6.67 -24.15 -12.26
CA ILE A 31 -7.74 -23.13 -12.45
C ILE A 31 -9.04 -23.53 -11.73
N GLN A 32 -9.36 -24.82 -11.68
CA GLN A 32 -10.55 -25.34 -10.98
C GLN A 32 -10.51 -25.20 -9.45
N ASP A 33 -9.32 -24.97 -8.87
CA ASP A 33 -9.06 -24.90 -7.43
C ASP A 33 -8.65 -23.47 -7.00
N TRP A 34 -8.86 -22.48 -7.87
CA TRP A 34 -8.57 -21.08 -7.58
C TRP A 34 -9.44 -20.56 -6.45
N VAL A 35 -8.82 -20.38 -5.28
CA VAL A 35 -9.42 -19.67 -4.16
C VAL A 35 -8.90 -18.23 -4.16
N PRO A 36 -9.78 -17.22 -4.27
CA PRO A 36 -9.36 -15.84 -4.17
C PRO A 36 -8.92 -15.55 -2.72
N THR A 37 -7.71 -15.02 -2.58
CA THR A 37 -7.17 -14.56 -1.31
C THR A 37 -7.45 -13.06 -1.18
N LEU A 38 -8.04 -12.65 -0.06
CA LEU A 38 -8.18 -11.25 0.29
C LEU A 38 -6.84 -10.74 0.83
N ASN A 39 -6.26 -9.75 0.17
CA ASN A 39 -5.05 -9.09 0.62
C ASN A 39 -5.38 -7.66 1.05
N TRP A 40 -4.79 -7.23 2.15
CA TRP A 40 -4.87 -5.87 2.63
C TRP A 40 -3.64 -5.10 2.19
N VAL A 41 -3.82 -3.85 1.77
CA VAL A 41 -2.72 -2.89 1.60
C VAL A 41 -2.32 -2.41 2.99
N TYR A 42 -1.01 -2.37 3.25
CA TYR A 42 -0.47 -1.93 4.52
C TYR A 42 0.87 -1.24 4.35
N LEU A 43 1.22 -0.40 5.30
CA LEU A 43 2.54 0.18 5.43
C LEU A 43 3.42 -0.76 6.27
N ASP A 44 4.56 -1.16 5.73
CA ASP A 44 5.58 -1.89 6.47
C ASP A 44 6.15 -1.01 7.58
N ALA A 45 5.98 -1.40 8.84
CA ALA A 45 6.30 -0.56 9.99
C ALA A 45 7.80 -0.24 10.12
N PHE A 46 8.68 -1.03 9.48
CA PHE A 46 10.12 -0.83 9.54
C PHE A 46 10.63 0.03 8.38
N SER A 47 10.32 -0.39 7.14
CA SER A 47 10.82 0.22 5.91
C SER A 47 9.98 1.38 5.39
N HIS A 48 8.75 1.53 5.87
CA HIS A 48 7.75 2.47 5.36
C HIS A 48 7.38 2.23 3.88
N GLN A 49 7.61 1.01 3.38
CA GLN A 49 7.17 0.59 2.05
C GLN A 49 5.67 0.26 2.09
N LEU A 50 4.91 0.70 1.09
CA LEU A 50 3.54 0.26 0.89
C LEU A 50 3.54 -1.15 0.27
N LYS A 51 2.93 -2.10 0.96
CA LYS A 51 2.86 -3.53 0.59
C LYS A 51 1.41 -4.01 0.57
N TYR A 52 1.21 -5.25 0.13
CA TYR A 52 -0.06 -5.95 0.28
C TYR A 52 0.19 -7.41 0.68
N GLY A 53 -0.75 -8.00 1.41
CA GLY A 53 -0.64 -9.38 1.89
C GLY A 53 -1.87 -9.83 2.66
N VAL A 54 -1.86 -11.06 3.16
CA VAL A 54 -2.97 -11.58 3.97
C VAL A 54 -3.08 -10.85 5.29
N GLN A 55 -4.18 -11.06 6.03
CA GLN A 55 -4.37 -10.41 7.32
C GLN A 55 -3.21 -10.71 8.28
N GLU A 56 -2.63 -11.90 8.29
CA GLU A 56 -1.49 -12.21 9.16
C GLU A 56 -0.26 -11.32 8.89
N ASP A 57 0.00 -10.97 7.63
CA ASP A 57 1.14 -10.10 7.25
C ASP A 57 0.99 -8.68 7.80
N THR A 58 -0.25 -8.27 8.06
CA THR A 58 -0.56 -6.92 8.55
C THR A 58 -0.45 -6.76 10.06
N GLU A 59 -0.43 -7.85 10.84
CA GLU A 59 -0.56 -7.78 12.31
C GLU A 59 0.61 -7.04 12.97
N SER A 60 1.79 -7.11 12.35
CA SER A 60 3.01 -6.40 12.78
C SER A 60 3.23 -5.07 12.05
N ASN A 61 2.30 -4.67 11.19
CA ASN A 61 2.39 -3.55 10.27
C ASN A 61 1.18 -2.61 10.42
N ILE A 62 1.12 -1.55 9.62
CA ILE A 62 0.09 -0.51 9.75
C ILE A 62 -0.86 -0.58 8.55
N ALA A 63 -2.03 -1.19 8.73
CA ALA A 63 -3.00 -1.41 7.66
C ALA A 63 -4.02 -0.27 7.46
N GLY A 64 -3.87 0.85 8.17
CA GLY A 64 -4.77 1.99 8.07
C GLY A 64 -4.70 2.94 9.26
N PRO A 65 -5.63 3.91 9.35
CA PRO A 65 -6.74 4.10 8.41
C PRO A 65 -6.28 4.62 7.04
N PHE A 66 -6.88 4.06 5.99
CA PHE A 66 -6.89 4.67 4.66
C PHE A 66 -8.19 5.44 4.48
N ASP A 67 -8.15 6.56 3.76
CA ASP A 67 -9.33 7.37 3.46
C ASP A 67 -9.12 8.11 2.13
N CYS A 68 -10.18 8.68 1.54
CA CYS A 68 -10.07 9.55 0.39
C CYS A 68 -10.53 10.98 0.72
N ILE A 69 -9.85 11.98 0.17
CA ILE A 69 -10.37 13.35 0.20
C ILE A 69 -11.66 13.38 -0.65
N PRO A 70 -12.82 13.79 -0.10
CA PRO A 70 -14.11 13.61 -0.77
C PRO A 70 -14.19 14.24 -2.17
N GLN A 71 -13.57 15.40 -2.36
CA GLN A 71 -13.64 16.17 -3.60
C GLN A 71 -12.60 15.73 -4.65
N SER A 72 -11.39 15.38 -4.23
CA SER A 72 -10.30 15.03 -5.15
C SER A 72 -10.13 13.53 -5.36
N GLN A 73 -10.75 12.69 -4.52
CA GLN A 73 -10.52 11.23 -4.51
C GLN A 73 -9.06 10.84 -4.25
N HIS A 74 -8.25 11.77 -3.73
CA HIS A 74 -6.88 11.47 -3.35
C HIS A 74 -6.86 10.61 -2.09
N LEU A 75 -6.04 9.58 -2.11
CA LEU A 75 -5.83 8.67 -1.00
C LEU A 75 -5.01 9.35 0.09
N LYS A 76 -5.50 9.27 1.31
CA LYS A 76 -4.79 9.60 2.55
C LYS A 76 -4.49 8.34 3.32
N PHE A 77 -3.41 8.38 4.09
CA PHE A 77 -3.10 7.39 5.09
C PHE A 77 -2.82 8.10 6.41
N GLN A 78 -3.47 7.65 7.49
CA GLN A 78 -3.42 8.34 8.78
C GLN A 78 -3.69 9.85 8.69
N GLU A 79 -4.74 10.21 7.95
CA GLU A 79 -5.24 11.59 7.79
C GLU A 79 -4.42 12.55 6.92
N TRP A 80 -3.34 12.10 6.26
CA TRP A 80 -2.54 12.96 5.38
C TRP A 80 -1.98 12.25 4.14
N GLU A 81 -1.40 13.03 3.22
CA GLU A 81 -0.91 12.60 1.89
C GLU A 81 0.63 12.60 1.84
N GLY A 82 1.27 11.65 2.55
CA GLY A 82 2.74 11.53 2.63
C GLY A 82 3.36 10.50 1.68
N PHE A 83 2.75 10.21 0.52
CA PHE A 83 3.23 9.15 -0.37
C PHE A 83 4.44 9.57 -1.19
N CYS A 84 5.40 8.67 -1.35
CA CYS A 84 6.57 8.87 -2.20
C CYS A 84 6.74 7.71 -3.19
N ALA A 85 7.08 8.03 -4.44
CA ALA A 85 7.64 7.07 -5.38
C ALA A 85 9.17 7.03 -5.20
N VAL A 86 9.71 5.84 -4.95
CA VAL A 86 11.16 5.63 -4.77
C VAL A 86 11.69 4.68 -5.84
N GLU A 87 12.75 5.11 -6.52
CA GLU A 87 13.49 4.31 -7.49
C GLU A 87 14.84 3.87 -6.90
N ILE A 88 14.93 2.61 -6.50
CA ILE A 88 16.17 2.00 -6.00
C ILE A 88 16.92 1.28 -7.14
N GLN A 89 16.18 0.72 -8.09
CA GLN A 89 16.72 0.06 -9.28
C GLN A 89 16.19 0.79 -10.53
N PRO A 90 17.00 0.93 -11.60
CA PRO A 90 16.58 1.63 -12.80
C PRO A 90 15.24 1.12 -13.36
N ASN A 91 14.32 2.04 -13.59
CA ASN A 91 12.95 1.85 -14.06
C ASN A 91 12.07 0.98 -13.14
N ARG A 92 12.39 0.90 -11.84
CA ARG A 92 11.60 0.17 -10.85
C ARG A 92 11.24 1.07 -9.69
N TRP A 93 10.00 1.56 -9.75
CA TRP A 93 9.41 2.43 -8.74
C TRP A 93 8.65 1.62 -7.71
N THR A 94 8.80 1.99 -6.46
CA THR A 94 8.10 1.41 -5.31
C THR A 94 7.48 2.54 -4.50
N ILE A 95 6.27 2.34 -3.99
CA ILE A 95 5.58 3.35 -3.18
C ILE A 95 6.02 3.19 -1.72
N TYR A 96 6.38 4.31 -1.11
CA TYR A 96 6.67 4.47 0.31
C TYR A 96 5.74 5.53 0.91
N PHE A 97 5.77 5.64 2.23
CA PHE A 97 5.10 6.71 2.97
C PHE A 97 6.08 7.39 3.92
N ASP A 98 6.20 8.71 3.83
CA ASP A 98 7.14 9.48 4.63
C ASP A 98 6.60 9.76 6.04
N VAL A 99 6.54 8.73 6.88
CA VAL A 99 5.94 8.81 8.23
C VAL A 99 6.51 9.95 9.08
N ASP A 100 7.80 10.26 8.91
CA ASP A 100 8.55 11.20 9.74
C ASP A 100 8.66 12.61 9.12
N ASP A 101 8.08 12.83 7.92
CA ASP A 101 8.17 14.09 7.17
C ASP A 101 9.62 14.57 6.97
N ASP A 102 10.51 13.61 6.67
CA ASP A 102 11.96 13.83 6.57
C ASP A 102 12.58 13.34 5.26
N VAL A 103 11.74 13.10 4.26
CA VAL A 103 12.09 12.58 2.93
C VAL A 103 12.69 11.18 3.04
N LEU A 104 12.06 10.32 3.85
CA LEU A 104 12.43 8.91 4.04
C LEU A 104 13.88 8.72 4.53
N ARG A 105 14.36 9.62 5.40
CA ARG A 105 15.75 9.63 5.83
C ARG A 105 16.11 8.33 6.54
N GLY A 106 17.12 7.63 6.01
CA GLY A 106 17.57 6.36 6.57
C GLY A 106 16.64 5.17 6.30
N LYS A 107 15.55 5.37 5.56
CA LYS A 107 14.65 4.29 5.10
C LYS A 107 15.02 3.76 3.73
N VAL A 108 15.62 4.61 2.89
CA VAL A 108 16.04 4.27 1.52
C VAL A 108 17.57 4.38 1.36
N PRO A 109 18.17 3.59 0.45
CA PRO A 109 19.61 3.64 0.24
C PRO A 109 20.07 5.00 -0.34
N PRO A 110 21.31 5.44 -0.05
CA PRO A 110 21.85 6.65 -0.63
C PRO A 110 21.84 6.61 -2.16
N GLY A 111 21.41 7.70 -2.79
CA GLY A 111 21.34 7.83 -4.25
C GLY A 111 20.04 7.30 -4.87
N ALA A 112 19.08 6.81 -4.08
CA ALA A 112 17.73 6.55 -4.58
C ALA A 112 17.05 7.85 -5.04
N SER A 113 16.31 7.79 -6.14
CA SER A 113 15.44 8.89 -6.56
C SER A 113 14.15 8.83 -5.75
N ILE A 114 13.74 9.96 -5.17
CA ILE A 114 12.51 10.08 -4.37
C ILE A 114 11.67 11.20 -5.00
N VAL A 115 10.40 10.92 -5.23
CA VAL A 115 9.43 11.89 -5.75
C VAL A 115 8.19 11.82 -4.89
N GLU A 116 7.76 12.93 -4.30
CA GLU A 116 6.46 13.03 -3.63
C GLU A 116 5.35 12.86 -4.67
N ILE A 117 4.34 12.06 -4.33
CA ILE A 117 3.24 11.72 -5.23
C ILE A 117 1.90 11.80 -4.51
N GLU A 118 0.86 12.08 -5.29
CA GLU A 118 -0.53 11.93 -4.88
C GLU A 118 -1.08 10.64 -5.52
N LEU A 119 -1.84 9.86 -4.75
CA LEU A 119 -2.49 8.65 -5.24
C LEU A 119 -3.98 8.92 -5.44
N GLU A 120 -4.48 8.79 -6.67
CA GLU A 120 -5.89 9.03 -7.01
C GLU A 120 -6.64 7.71 -7.19
N ARG A 121 -7.85 7.60 -6.61
CA ARG A 121 -8.78 6.51 -6.91
C ARG A 121 -9.58 6.83 -8.18
N ARG A 122 -9.54 5.95 -9.19
CA ARG A 122 -10.26 6.07 -10.47
C ARG A 122 -11.23 4.94 -10.74
#